data_AF-A0A3C1NP81-F1
#
_entry.id   AF-A0A3C1NP81-F1
#
_cell.length_a   1.000
_cell.length_b   1.000
_cell.length_c   1.000
_cell.angle_alpha   90.00
_cell.angle_beta   90.00
_cell.angle_gamma   90.00
#
_symmetry.space_group_name_H-M   'P 1'
#
loop_
_entity.id
_entity.type
_entity.pdbx_description
1 polymer ?
#
loop_
_entity_poly.entity_id
_entity_poly.type
_entity_poly.pdbx_seq_one_letter_code
_entity_poly.pdbx_strand_id
1 'polypeptide(L)' 'MGFMKEFRDFAMKGNLVDIAVAFVMGGAFGKVVSSLTDKIVSPLIGMVGGTDLTKYGLTL' A
#
# COMPACT_ATOMS: atom_id res chain seq x y z
N MET A 1 38.94 2.93 6.27
CA MET A 1 37.99 2.35 5.29
C MET A 1 36.68 3.10 5.46
N GLY A 2 36.11 3.65 4.39
CA GLY A 2 34.98 4.59 4.50
C GLY A 2 33.63 3.87 4.69
N PHE A 3 32.78 4.41 5.58
CA PHE A 3 31.44 3.93 5.90
C PHE A 3 30.58 3.57 4.69
N MET A 4 30.65 4.34 3.59
CA MET A 4 29.92 4.06 2.35
C MET A 4 30.30 2.73 1.69
N LYS A 5 31.54 2.29 1.84
CA LYS A 5 32.03 1.02 1.28
C LYS A 5 31.53 -0.15 2.12
N GLU A 6 31.61 -0.04 3.45
CA GLU A 6 31.07 -1.01 4.40
C GLU A 6 29.54 -1.12 4.33
N PHE A 7 28.84 -0.01 4.13
CA PHE A 7 27.39 0.00 3.94
C PHE A 7 27.00 -0.66 2.62
N ARG A 8 27.74 -0.41 1.53
CA ARG A 8 27.52 -1.13 0.27
C ARG A 8 27.72 -2.62 0.44
N ASP A 9 28.82 -3.04 1.06
CA ASP A 9 29.10 -4.46 1.31
C ASP A 9 28.06 -5.11 2.24
N PHE A 10 27.53 -4.35 3.21
CA PHE A 10 26.41 -4.78 4.06
C PHE A 10 25.09 -4.89 3.29
N ALA A 11 24.74 -3.89 2.48
CA ALA A 11 23.51 -3.84 1.70
C ALA A 11 23.52 -4.88 0.57
N MET A 12 24.68 -5.22 -0.01
CA MET A 12 24.82 -6.25 -1.04
C MET A 12 24.73 -7.68 -0.47
N LYS A 13 24.58 -7.86 0.85
CA LYS A 13 24.23 -9.17 1.42
C LYS A 13 22.85 -9.55 0.87
N GLY A 14 22.81 -10.58 0.01
CA GLY A 14 21.64 -10.92 -0.80
C GLY A 14 20.31 -11.02 -0.03
N ASN A 15 20.32 -11.47 1.23
CA ASN A 15 19.14 -11.54 2.08
C ASN A 15 18.52 -10.17 2.42
N LEU A 16 19.31 -9.10 2.54
CA LEU A 16 18.79 -7.76 2.89
C LEU A 16 18.11 -7.07 1.71
N VAL A 17 18.65 -7.23 0.51
CA VAL A 17 18.07 -6.63 -0.71
C VAL A 17 16.69 -7.22 -0.99
N ASP A 18 16.55 -8.53 -0.89
CA ASP A 18 15.28 -9.22 -1.17
C ASP A 18 14.19 -8.83 -0.15
N ILE A 19 14.55 -8.76 1.14
CA ILE A 19 13.65 -8.28 2.20
C ILE A 19 13.24 -6.81 1.96
N ALA A 20 14.18 -5.95 1.55
CA ALA A 20 13.89 -4.55 1.28
C ALA A 20 12.93 -4.37 0.09
N VAL A 21 13.11 -5.17 -0.97
CA VAL A 21 12.20 -5.18 -2.12
C VAL A 21 10.80 -5.64 -1.71
N ALA A 22 10.70 -6.73 -0.94
CA ALA A 22 9.41 -7.23 -0.44
C ALA A 22 8.68 -6.19 0.43
N PHE A 23 9.38 -5.46 1.29
CA PHE A 23 8.82 -4.40 2.12
C PHE A 23 8.28 -3.22 1.30
N VAL A 24 9.04 -2.75 0.31
CA VAL A 24 8.62 -1.66 -0.59
C VAL A 24 7.42 -2.07 -1.42
N MET A 25 7.43 -3.29 -1.96
CA MET A 25 6.30 -3.84 -2.70
C MET A 25 5.06 -3.98 -1.82
N GLY A 26 5.20 -4.47 -0.59
CA GLY A 26 4.09 -4.56 0.38
C GLY A 26 3.48 -3.20 0.71
N GLY A 27 4.32 -2.17 0.93
CA GLY A 27 3.86 -0.80 1.17
C GLY A 27 3.15 -0.17 -0.03
N ALA A 28 3.64 -0.42 -1.25
CA ALA A 28 3.02 0.08 -2.47
C ALA A 28 1.68 -0.61 -2.77
N PHE A 29 1.58 -1.92 -2.50
CA PHE A 29 0.37 -2.70 -2.75
C PHE A 29 -0.82 -2.24 -1.90
N GLY A 30 -0.56 -1.74 -0.68
CA GLY A 30 -1.61 -1.16 0.18
C GLY A 30 -2.37 -0.01 -0.49
N LYS A 31 -1.68 0.87 -1.24
CA LYS A 31 -2.35 1.96 -2.00
C LYS A 31 -3.23 1.42 -3.12
N VAL A 32 -2.78 0.37 -3.80
CA VAL A 32 -3.55 -0.29 -4.86
C VAL A 32 -4.82 -0.89 -4.28
N VAL A 33 -4.70 -1.66 -3.19
CA VAL A 33 -5.84 -2.25 -2.49
C VAL A 33 -6.78 -1.18 -1.93
N SER A 34 -6.28 -0.11 -1.32
CA SER A 34 -7.12 1.01 -0.85
C SER A 34 -7.90 1.64 -2.00
N SER A 35 -7.24 1.95 -3.11
CA SER A 35 -7.90 2.56 -4.27
C SER A 35 -8.97 1.66 -4.89
N LEU A 36 -8.77 0.35 -4.85
CA LEU A 36 -9.73 -0.64 -5.29
C LEU A 36 -10.91 -0.74 -4.31
N THR A 37 -10.62 -0.78 -3.02
CA THR A 37 -11.65 -0.83 -1.98
C THR A 37 -12.52 0.42 -2.02
N ASP A 38 -11.94 1.61 -2.07
CA ASP A 38 -12.68 2.87 -2.06
C ASP A 38 -13.56 3.05 -3.31
N LYS A 39 -13.06 2.65 -4.49
CA LYS A 39 -13.76 2.88 -5.77
C LYS A 39 -14.70 1.77 -6.18
N ILE A 40 -14.48 0.54 -5.74
CA ILE A 40 -15.26 -0.63 -6.17
C ILE A 40 -15.97 -1.29 -4.99
N VAL A 41 -15.25 -1.59 -3.91
CA VAL A 41 -15.82 -2.36 -2.79
C VAL A 41 -16.80 -1.53 -1.96
N SER A 42 -16.43 -0.31 -1.57
CA SER A 42 -17.27 0.60 -0.78
C SER A 42 -18.63 0.91 -1.43
N PRO A 43 -18.74 1.25 -2.73
CA PRO A 43 -20.06 1.43 -3.37
C PRO A 43 -20.85 0.13 -3.49
N LEU A 44 -20.20 -1.01 -3.76
CA LEU A 44 -20.88 -2.31 -3.84
C LEU A 44 -21.45 -2.74 -2.48
N ILE A 45 -20.72 -2.55 -1.38
CA ILE A 45 -21.21 -2.81 -0.03
C ILE A 45 -22.32 -1.81 0.34
N GLY A 46 -22.21 -0.54 -0.04
CA GLY A 46 -23.26 0.46 0.17
C GLY A 46 -24.58 0.09 -0.52
N MET A 47 -24.53 -0.55 -1.69
CA MET A 47 -25.71 -1.02 -2.42
C MET A 47 -26.38 -2.25 -1.79
N VAL A 48 -25.62 -3.15 -1.16
CA VAL A 48 -26.14 -4.42 -0.59
C VAL A 48 -26.47 -4.29 0.90
N GLY A 49 -25.77 -3.42 1.63
CA GLY A 49 -25.90 -3.23 3.08
C GLY A 49 -26.98 -2.22 3.52
N GLY A 50 -27.66 -1.54 2.58
CA GLY A 50 -28.75 -0.60 2.91
C GLY A 50 -28.29 0.75 3.48
N THR A 51 -26.99 1.07 3.44
CA THR A 51 -26.49 2.41 3.76
C THR A 51 -26.22 3.17 2.48
N ASP A 52 -27.25 3.91 2.10
CA ASP A 52 -27.25 4.99 1.11
C ASP A 52 -26.26 6.10 1.55
N LEU A 53 -24.94 5.84 1.53
CA LEU A 53 -23.92 6.86 1.80
C LEU A 53 -23.82 7.89 0.65
N THR A 54 -24.43 7.59 -0.50
CA THR A 54 -24.67 8.56 -1.58
C THR A 54 -25.79 9.55 -1.23
N LYS A 55 -26.67 9.22 -0.26
CA LYS A 55 -27.87 10.01 0.05
C LYS A 55 -27.71 10.95 1.26
N TYR A 56 -26.63 10.83 2.04
CA TYR A 56 -26.24 11.81 3.06
C TYR A 56 -25.19 12.79 2.55
N GLY A 57 -25.51 13.48 1.45
CA GLY A 57 -24.60 14.33 0.67
C GLY A 57 -23.70 15.25 1.48
N LEU A 58 -22.39 15.03 1.38
CA LEU A 58 -21.35 16.04 1.60
C LEU A 58 -20.39 16.05 0.41
N THR A 59 -20.94 16.50 -0.73
CA THR A 59 -20.26 17.49 -1.54
C THR A 59 -20.17 18.77 -0.71
N LEU A 60 -19.09 18.92 0.03
CA LEU A 60 -18.49 20.17 0.53
C LEU A 60 -17.00 19.92 0.69
#